data_AF-A0A9C6SYJ1-F1
#
_entry.id   AF-A0A9C6SYJ1-F1
#
_cell.length_a   1.000
_cell.length_b   1.000
_cell.length_c   1.000
_cell.angle_alpha   90.00
_cell.angle_beta   90.00
_cell.angle_gamma   90.00
#
_symmetry.space_group_name_H-M   'P 1'
#
loop_
_entity.id
_entity.type
_entity.pdbx_description
1 polymer ?
#
loop_
_entity_poly.entity_id
_entity_poly.type
_entity_poly.pdbx_seq_one_letter_code
_entity_poly.pdbx_strand_id
1 'polypeptide(L)'
;MNLTYFVIFALLSIVGAAPTNDLEHDLRKAVEDALILINKDEIRIMITLAKSIVSHNIAPKKEIDQWQSYSEKISTWNVTFTRDHARLEETELPKFSKAKLDQYTNGEYSNFKSEFDALRAQRYATCKVNAMEILEAAKKSGVTHTLIDYISKLKDLTNERFVIEMCINLNIKL
;
A
#
# COMPACT_ATOMS: atom_id res chain seq x y z
N MET A 1 2.66 -12.09 -35.54
CA MET A 1 3.79 -12.47 -34.66
C MET A 1 3.50 -11.92 -33.29
N ASN A 2 3.36 -12.83 -32.32
CA ASN A 2 2.80 -12.62 -30.98
C ASN A 2 3.76 -11.86 -30.06
N LEU A 3 3.28 -10.82 -29.39
CA LEU A 3 3.98 -10.22 -28.24
C LEU A 3 3.02 -9.65 -27.18
N THR A 4 1.80 -10.19 -27.08
CA THR A 4 0.76 -9.69 -26.18
C THR A 4 0.51 -10.60 -24.96
N TYR A 5 1.37 -11.58 -24.71
CA TYR A 5 1.13 -12.62 -23.68
C TYR A 5 2.04 -12.55 -22.44
N PHE A 6 2.88 -11.53 -22.29
CA PHE A 6 3.87 -11.50 -21.18
C PHE A 6 3.44 -10.73 -19.91
N VAL A 7 2.25 -10.11 -19.88
CA VAL A 7 1.83 -9.29 -18.72
C VAL A 7 0.78 -9.98 -17.83
N ILE A 8 0.25 -11.15 -18.21
CA ILE A 8 -0.83 -11.82 -17.47
C ILE A 8 -0.31 -12.90 -16.48
N PHE A 9 0.96 -13.31 -16.57
CA PHE A 9 1.48 -14.45 -15.77
C PHE A 9 2.06 -14.13 -14.39
N ALA A 10 2.12 -12.85 -13.98
CA ALA A 10 2.62 -12.48 -12.64
C ALA A 10 1.52 -12.39 -11.56
N LEU A 11 0.25 -12.55 -11.92
CA LEU A 11 -0.89 -12.51 -10.97
C LEU A 11 -1.25 -13.88 -10.37
N LEU A 12 -0.56 -14.96 -10.73
CA LEU A 12 -0.88 -16.34 -10.32
C LEU A 12 0.14 -16.99 -9.38
N SER A 13 1.17 -16.26 -8.93
CA SER A 13 2.25 -16.85 -8.12
C SER A 13 2.04 -16.81 -6.62
N ILE A 14 0.93 -16.25 -6.13
CA ILE A 14 0.51 -16.51 -4.74
C ILE A 14 -0.22 -17.84 -4.77
N VAL A 15 0.57 -18.92 -4.72
CA VAL A 15 0.10 -20.24 -4.33
C VAL A 15 -0.76 -20.04 -3.10
N GLY A 16 -2.07 -20.27 -3.25
CA GLY A 16 -3.01 -20.26 -2.14
C GLY A 16 -2.47 -21.19 -1.07
N ALA A 17 -1.97 -20.63 0.02
CA ALA A 17 -1.74 -21.40 1.22
C ALA A 17 -3.10 -22.03 1.53
N ALA A 18 -3.14 -23.37 1.62
CA ALA A 18 -4.32 -24.04 2.13
C ALA A 18 -4.68 -23.36 3.45
N PRO A 19 -5.94 -22.96 3.65
CA PRO A 19 -6.31 -22.24 4.85
C PRO A 19 -5.84 -23.05 6.04
N THR A 20 -5.03 -22.42 6.88
CA THR A 20 -4.68 -23.03 8.16
C THR A 20 -6.00 -23.19 8.93
N ASN A 21 -6.08 -24.11 9.90
CA ASN A 21 -7.29 -24.24 10.73
C ASN A 21 -7.60 -22.95 11.53
N ASP A 22 -6.84 -21.87 11.34
CA ASP A 22 -6.95 -20.56 11.96
C ASP A 22 -7.29 -19.49 10.90
N LEU A 23 -8.59 -19.35 10.63
CA LEU A 23 -9.15 -18.32 9.75
C LEU A 23 -8.68 -16.90 10.13
N GLU A 24 -8.55 -16.61 11.42
CA GLU A 24 -8.10 -15.30 11.90
C GLU A 24 -6.64 -15.05 11.48
N HIS A 25 -5.78 -16.06 11.62
CA HIS A 25 -4.39 -15.98 11.20
C HIS A 25 -4.23 -15.69 9.70
N ASP A 26 -4.96 -16.42 8.84
CA ASP A 26 -4.85 -16.26 7.40
C ASP A 26 -5.34 -14.88 6.94
N LEU A 27 -6.45 -14.41 7.52
CA LEU A 27 -6.97 -13.07 7.25
C LEU A 27 -6.02 -11.97 7.74
N ARG A 28 -5.46 -12.13 8.94
CA ARG A 28 -4.46 -11.20 9.49
C ARG A 28 -3.26 -11.10 8.57
N LYS A 29 -2.72 -12.24 8.14
CA LYS A 29 -1.57 -12.28 7.24
C LYS A 29 -1.84 -11.59 5.91
N ALA A 30 -3.00 -11.85 5.29
CA ALA A 30 -3.37 -11.21 4.02
C ALA A 30 -3.45 -9.67 4.14
N VAL A 31 -3.98 -9.18 5.27
CA VAL A 31 -4.08 -7.74 5.57
C VAL A 31 -2.71 -7.13 5.85
N GLU A 32 -1.89 -7.76 6.69
CA GLU A 32 -0.53 -7.32 6.99
C GLU A 32 0.37 -7.27 5.74
N ASP A 33 0.32 -8.30 4.89
CA ASP A 33 1.08 -8.34 3.64
C ASP A 33 0.69 -7.19 2.70
N ALA A 34 -0.61 -6.92 2.57
CA ALA A 34 -1.11 -5.80 1.76
C ALA A 34 -0.62 -4.45 2.30
N LEU A 35 -0.64 -4.26 3.61
CA LEU A 35 -0.20 -3.03 4.23
C LEU A 35 1.32 -2.82 4.16
N ILE A 36 2.11 -3.89 4.27
CA ILE A 36 3.56 -3.84 4.01
C ILE A 36 3.81 -3.35 2.58
N LEU A 37 3.07 -3.87 1.60
CA LEU A 37 3.22 -3.45 0.20
C LEU A 37 2.81 -2.00 0.00
N ILE A 38 1.71 -1.54 0.60
CA ILE A 38 1.28 -0.14 0.56
C ILE A 38 2.38 0.78 1.11
N ASN A 39 2.95 0.45 2.27
CA ASN A 39 4.02 1.26 2.87
C ASN A 39 5.30 1.23 2.03
N LYS A 40 5.63 0.10 1.40
CA LYS A 40 6.77 0.00 0.46
C LYS A 40 6.56 0.93 -0.74
N ASP A 41 5.37 0.90 -1.32
CA ASP A 41 5.02 1.73 -2.46
C ASP A 41 5.05 3.23 -2.06
N GLU A 42 4.52 3.58 -0.89
CA GLU A 42 4.57 4.94 -0.34
C GLU A 42 6.00 5.44 -0.15
N ILE A 43 6.85 4.71 0.57
CA ILE A 43 8.27 5.09 0.78
C ILE A 43 8.99 5.27 -0.56
N ARG A 44 8.79 4.34 -1.50
CA ARG A 44 9.40 4.41 -2.83
C ARG A 44 8.98 5.69 -3.56
N ILE A 45 7.72 6.06 -3.48
CA ILE A 45 7.18 7.24 -4.15
C ILE A 45 7.68 8.52 -3.49
N MET A 46 7.78 8.55 -2.17
CA MET A 46 8.37 9.66 -1.43
C MET A 46 9.85 9.87 -1.79
N ILE A 47 10.63 8.78 -1.95
CA ILE A 47 12.01 8.84 -2.45
C ILE A 47 12.04 9.41 -3.88
N THR A 48 11.14 8.94 -4.75
CA THR A 48 11.09 9.36 -6.16
C THR A 48 10.75 10.83 -6.28
N LEU A 49 9.76 11.31 -5.53
CA LEU A 49 9.40 12.72 -5.44
C LEU A 49 10.59 13.57 -4.96
N ALA A 50 11.24 13.16 -3.86
CA ALA A 50 12.39 13.86 -3.32
C ALA A 50 13.53 13.98 -4.35
N LYS A 51 13.84 12.88 -5.05
CA LYS A 51 14.85 12.87 -6.11
C LYS A 51 14.47 13.75 -7.29
N SER A 52 13.21 13.76 -7.72
CA SER A 52 12.73 14.64 -8.80
C SER A 52 12.86 16.12 -8.41
N ILE A 53 12.52 16.51 -7.17
CA ILE A 53 12.69 17.88 -6.68
C ILE A 53 14.18 18.28 -6.68
N VAL A 54 15.05 17.41 -6.18
CA VAL A 54 16.50 17.66 -6.14
C VAL A 54 17.08 17.77 -7.56
N SER A 55 16.68 16.89 -8.49
CA SER A 55 17.23 16.85 -9.85
C SER A 55 16.82 18.05 -10.69
N HIS A 56 15.58 18.52 -10.53
CA HIS A 56 15.09 19.68 -11.28
C HIS A 56 15.74 20.99 -10.82
N ASN A 57 16.19 21.07 -9.55
CA ASN A 57 16.89 22.21 -8.99
C ASN A 57 16.12 23.56 -9.17
N ILE A 58 14.78 23.48 -9.16
CA ILE A 58 13.88 24.65 -9.26
C ILE A 58 13.60 25.24 -7.87
N ALA A 59 13.54 24.39 -6.84
CA ALA A 59 13.26 24.80 -5.47
C ALA A 59 14.42 25.63 -4.86
N PRO A 60 14.16 26.45 -3.83
CA PRO A 60 15.23 27.13 -3.09
C PRO A 60 16.26 26.15 -2.53
N LYS A 61 17.53 26.53 -2.51
CA LYS A 61 18.65 25.66 -2.07
C LYS A 61 18.40 24.98 -0.71
N LYS A 62 17.86 25.72 0.26
CA LYS A 62 17.49 25.18 1.58
C LYS A 62 16.46 24.04 1.49
N GLU A 63 15.47 24.15 0.61
CA GLU A 63 14.46 23.11 0.43
C GLU A 63 15.03 21.90 -0.33
N ILE A 64 15.91 22.12 -1.31
CA ILE A 64 16.64 21.05 -2.00
C ILE A 64 17.47 20.24 -0.99
N ASP A 65 18.22 20.91 -0.11
CA ASP A 65 19.04 20.24 0.90
C ASP A 65 18.17 19.43 1.89
N GLN A 66 16.99 19.95 2.25
CA GLN A 66 16.02 19.22 3.07
C GLN A 66 15.49 17.98 2.36
N TRP A 67 15.10 18.09 1.09
CA TRP A 67 14.60 16.96 0.29
C TRP A 67 15.68 15.90 0.04
N GLN A 68 16.92 16.33 -0.18
CA GLN A 68 18.06 15.44 -0.32
C GLN A 68 18.27 14.64 0.98
N SER A 69 18.40 15.34 2.12
CA SER A 69 18.57 14.70 3.43
C SER A 69 17.40 13.76 3.79
N TYR A 70 16.17 14.18 3.46
CA TYR A 70 14.98 13.36 3.62
C TYR A 70 15.09 12.06 2.81
N SER A 71 15.41 12.16 1.51
CA SER A 71 15.53 11.00 0.62
C SER A 71 16.59 10.01 1.10
N GLU A 72 17.72 10.50 1.59
CA GLU A 72 18.80 9.68 2.14
C GLU A 72 18.36 8.97 3.41
N LYS A 73 17.69 9.68 4.34
CA LYS A 73 17.17 9.11 5.58
C LYS A 73 16.19 7.98 5.32
N ILE A 74 15.16 8.20 4.50
CA ILE A 74 14.12 7.20 4.26
C ILE A 74 14.60 6.02 3.42
N SER A 75 15.63 6.21 2.59
CA SER A 75 16.24 5.11 1.80
C SER A 75 16.90 4.04 2.68
N THR A 76 17.16 4.33 3.95
CA THR A 76 17.74 3.37 4.91
C THR A 76 16.71 2.53 5.66
N TRP A 77 15.42 2.78 5.46
CA TRP A 77 14.37 2.12 6.23
C TRP A 77 14.12 0.70 5.71
N ASN A 78 14.18 -0.28 6.61
CA ASN A 78 13.74 -1.64 6.35
C ASN A 78 12.22 -1.71 6.48
N VAL A 79 11.53 -1.77 5.35
CA VAL A 79 10.07 -1.62 5.33
C VAL A 79 9.36 -2.76 6.04
N THR A 80 8.71 -2.38 7.14
CA THR A 80 7.82 -3.16 7.98
C THR A 80 6.57 -2.31 8.23
N PHE A 81 5.40 -2.93 8.28
CA PHE A 81 4.13 -2.19 8.29
C PHE A 81 4.02 -1.19 9.45
N THR A 82 4.15 -1.64 10.70
CA THR A 82 3.91 -0.79 11.88
C THR A 82 5.01 0.22 12.16
N ARG A 83 6.27 -0.12 11.88
CA ARG A 83 7.41 0.74 12.25
C ARG A 83 7.57 1.90 11.28
N ASP A 84 7.42 1.65 9.98
CA ASP A 84 7.76 2.65 8.99
C ASP A 84 6.59 3.57 8.65
N HIS A 85 5.34 3.15 8.90
CA HIS A 85 4.20 4.07 8.86
C HIS A 85 4.33 5.17 9.93
N ALA A 86 4.58 4.79 11.18
CA ALA A 86 4.83 5.74 12.26
C ALA A 86 6.02 6.67 11.94
N ARG A 87 7.09 6.12 11.35
CA ARG A 87 8.25 6.94 10.93
C ARG A 87 7.92 7.90 9.80
N LEU A 88 7.08 7.51 8.84
CA LEU A 88 6.58 8.39 7.79
C LEU A 88 5.82 9.57 8.41
N GLU A 89 4.94 9.31 9.38
CA GLU A 89 4.21 10.35 10.11
C GLU A 89 5.15 11.27 10.92
N GLU A 90 6.19 10.71 11.56
CA GLU A 90 7.19 11.48 12.31
C GLU A 90 8.10 12.32 11.40
N THR A 91 8.33 11.90 10.15
CA THR A 91 9.02 12.74 9.17
C THR A 91 8.06 13.81 8.64
N GLU A 92 7.99 14.94 9.34
CA GLU A 92 7.35 16.14 8.82
C GLU A 92 8.06 16.60 7.54
N LEU A 93 7.54 16.18 6.39
CA LEU A 93 7.77 16.90 5.16
C LEU A 93 7.07 18.24 5.24
N PRO A 94 7.65 19.31 4.69
CA PRO A 94 6.94 20.56 4.58
C PRO A 94 5.66 20.30 3.76
N LYS A 95 4.50 20.65 4.34
CA LYS A 95 3.21 20.50 3.67
C LYS A 95 3.14 21.48 2.51
N PHE A 96 3.53 21.03 1.33
CA PHE A 96 3.44 21.80 0.10
C PHE A 96 2.10 21.56 -0.58
N SER A 97 1.52 22.64 -1.14
CA SER A 97 0.39 22.49 -2.05
C SER A 97 0.80 21.68 -3.29
N LYS A 98 -0.15 20.97 -3.90
CA LYS A 98 0.05 20.30 -5.19
C LYS A 98 0.74 21.20 -6.23
N ALA A 99 0.25 22.43 -6.41
CA ALA A 99 0.81 23.37 -7.39
C ALA A 99 2.29 23.68 -7.15
N LYS A 100 2.71 23.76 -5.89
CA LYS A 100 4.11 23.99 -5.51
C LYS A 100 4.99 22.75 -5.75
N LEU A 101 4.45 21.55 -5.52
CA LEU A 101 5.14 20.30 -5.87
C LEU A 101 5.27 20.12 -7.38
N ASP A 102 4.22 20.42 -8.15
CA ASP A 102 4.27 20.46 -9.61
C ASP A 102 5.30 21.49 -10.09
N GLN A 103 5.34 22.70 -9.52
CA GLN A 103 6.36 23.69 -9.86
C GLN A 103 7.79 23.15 -9.63
N TYR A 104 8.04 22.49 -8.51
CA TYR A 104 9.36 21.96 -8.15
C TYR A 104 9.78 20.73 -8.93
N THR A 105 8.83 20.02 -9.50
CA THR A 105 9.04 18.81 -10.32
C THR A 105 8.77 19.06 -11.79
N ASN A 106 8.64 20.32 -12.21
CA ASN A 106 8.31 20.70 -13.59
C ASN A 106 7.04 19.99 -14.14
N GLY A 107 6.04 19.77 -13.29
CA GLY A 107 4.75 19.16 -13.62
C GLY A 107 4.70 17.63 -13.45
N GLU A 108 5.80 16.97 -13.09
CA GLU A 108 5.82 15.51 -12.94
C GLU A 108 5.05 15.01 -11.71
N TYR A 109 4.91 15.84 -10.66
CA TYR A 109 4.21 15.46 -9.42
C TYR A 109 2.78 14.94 -9.68
N SER A 110 2.03 15.57 -10.57
CA SER A 110 0.69 15.11 -10.95
C SER A 110 0.68 13.69 -11.52
N ASN A 111 1.67 13.33 -12.34
CA ASN A 111 1.79 11.98 -12.90
C ASN A 111 2.14 10.97 -11.81
N PHE A 112 3.12 11.31 -10.95
CA PHE A 112 3.51 10.47 -9.81
C PHE A 112 2.35 10.22 -8.85
N LYS A 113 1.55 11.26 -8.56
CA LYS A 113 0.40 11.13 -7.66
C LYS A 113 -0.67 10.22 -8.25
N SER A 114 -0.94 10.32 -9.55
CA SER A 114 -1.90 9.45 -10.22
C SER A 114 -1.43 8.00 -10.22
N GLU A 115 -0.14 7.75 -10.46
CA GLU A 115 0.44 6.41 -10.40
C GLU A 115 0.35 5.83 -8.99
N PHE A 116 0.63 6.65 -7.96
CA PHE A 116 0.49 6.24 -6.56
C PHE A 116 -0.93 5.82 -6.22
N ASP A 117 -1.91 6.65 -6.57
CA ASP A 117 -3.31 6.37 -6.26
C ASP A 117 -3.80 5.11 -6.95
N ALA A 118 -3.37 4.87 -8.18
CA ALA A 118 -3.67 3.64 -8.92
C ALA A 118 -3.06 2.40 -8.25
N LEU A 119 -1.77 2.46 -7.87
CA LEU A 119 -1.09 1.37 -7.17
C LEU A 119 -1.75 1.08 -5.82
N ARG A 120 -2.03 2.12 -5.03
CA ARG A 120 -2.68 1.99 -3.72
C ARG A 120 -4.08 1.40 -3.84
N ALA A 121 -4.88 1.86 -4.81
CA ALA A 121 -6.19 1.29 -5.10
C ALA A 121 -6.09 -0.20 -5.50
N GLN A 122 -5.08 -0.56 -6.29
CA GLN A 122 -4.80 -1.95 -6.66
C GLN A 122 -4.45 -2.81 -5.44
N ARG A 123 -3.58 -2.34 -4.54
CA ARG A 123 -3.22 -3.08 -3.31
C ARG A 123 -4.43 -3.36 -2.43
N TYR A 124 -5.27 -2.36 -2.21
CA TYR A 124 -6.52 -2.55 -1.45
C TYR A 124 -7.47 -3.53 -2.14
N ALA A 125 -7.60 -3.45 -3.48
CA ALA A 125 -8.43 -4.38 -4.25
C ALA A 125 -7.94 -5.83 -4.11
N THR A 126 -6.64 -6.06 -4.29
CA THR A 126 -6.03 -7.38 -4.14
C THR A 126 -6.22 -7.93 -2.72
N CYS A 127 -6.02 -7.11 -1.69
CA CYS A 127 -6.27 -7.52 -0.30
C CYS A 127 -7.72 -7.99 -0.10
N LYS A 128 -8.69 -7.23 -0.61
CA LYS A 128 -10.11 -7.57 -0.50
C LYS A 128 -10.43 -8.88 -1.22
N VAL A 129 -9.91 -9.06 -2.44
CA VAL A 129 -10.08 -10.31 -3.20
C VAL A 129 -9.52 -11.50 -2.41
N ASN A 130 -8.28 -11.41 -1.94
CA ASN A 130 -7.64 -12.47 -1.16
C ASN A 130 -8.44 -12.81 0.11
N ALA A 131 -8.90 -11.79 0.85
CA ALA A 131 -9.72 -12.00 2.04
C ALA A 131 -11.04 -12.71 1.71
N MET A 132 -11.71 -12.35 0.60
CA MET A 132 -12.93 -13.01 0.16
C MET A 132 -12.70 -14.46 -0.27
N GLU A 133 -11.57 -14.76 -0.91
CA GLU A 133 -11.20 -16.14 -1.27
C GLU A 133 -10.93 -17.01 -0.04
N ILE A 134 -10.24 -16.47 0.97
CA ILE A 134 -10.02 -17.14 2.26
C ILE A 134 -11.35 -17.48 2.93
N LEU A 135 -12.31 -16.54 2.94
CA LEU A 135 -13.64 -16.75 3.50
C LEU A 135 -14.44 -17.83 2.77
N GLU A 136 -14.43 -17.80 1.44
CA GLU A 136 -15.14 -18.80 0.63
C GLU A 136 -14.53 -20.20 0.82
N ALA A 137 -13.21 -20.30 0.97
CA ALA A 137 -12.56 -21.56 1.32
C ALA A 137 -12.98 -22.05 2.72
N ALA A 138 -13.00 -21.16 3.72
CA ALA A 138 -13.42 -21.51 5.08
C ALA A 138 -14.89 -21.97 5.16
N LYS A 139 -15.80 -21.28 4.45
CA LYS A 139 -17.21 -21.68 4.34
C LYS A 139 -17.36 -23.08 3.75
N LYS A 140 -16.65 -23.38 2.66
CA LYS A 140 -16.68 -24.69 1.99
C LYS A 140 -16.16 -25.81 2.89
N SER A 141 -15.24 -25.51 3.80
CA SER A 141 -14.71 -26.44 4.80
C SER A 141 -15.62 -26.61 6.02
N GLY A 142 -16.80 -25.97 6.06
CA GLY A 142 -17.76 -26.08 7.16
C GLY A 142 -17.38 -25.27 8.41
N VAL A 143 -16.42 -24.34 8.30
CA VAL A 143 -16.07 -23.45 9.40
C VAL A 143 -17.21 -22.45 9.61
N THR A 144 -17.88 -22.51 10.77
CA THR A 144 -18.84 -21.50 11.20
C THR A 144 -18.15 -20.55 12.18
N HIS A 145 -17.87 -19.33 11.74
CA HIS A 145 -17.19 -18.33 12.56
C HIS A 145 -17.86 -16.97 12.41
N THR A 146 -18.01 -16.26 13.54
CA THR A 146 -18.50 -14.88 13.58
C THR A 146 -17.75 -13.91 12.65
N LEU A 147 -16.47 -14.19 12.35
CA LEU A 147 -15.66 -13.44 11.39
C LEU A 147 -16.20 -13.57 9.96
N ILE A 148 -16.75 -14.72 9.58
CA ILE A 148 -17.31 -14.92 8.24
C ILE A 148 -18.53 -14.04 8.02
N ASP A 149 -19.43 -13.98 8.99
CA ASP A 149 -20.62 -13.13 8.95
C ASP A 149 -20.26 -11.64 9.00
N TYR A 150 -19.27 -11.28 9.82
CA TYR A 150 -18.78 -9.91 9.90
C TYR A 150 -18.19 -9.44 8.57
N ILE A 151 -17.24 -10.19 7.99
CA ILE A 151 -16.54 -9.76 6.79
C ILE A 151 -17.47 -9.80 5.56
N SER A 152 -18.44 -10.71 5.53
CA SER A 152 -19.48 -10.72 4.50
C SER A 152 -20.31 -9.43 4.48
N LYS A 153 -20.46 -8.73 5.61
CA LYS A 153 -21.13 -7.41 5.69
C LYS A 153 -20.23 -6.27 5.19
N LEU A 154 -18.91 -6.47 5.14
CA LEU A 154 -17.96 -5.48 4.64
C LEU A 154 -17.83 -5.50 3.11
N LYS A 155 -18.39 -6.50 2.42
CA LYS A 155 -18.18 -6.73 0.99
C LYS A 155 -18.55 -5.53 0.11
N ASP A 156 -19.51 -4.71 0.53
CA ASP A 156 -20.02 -3.58 -0.24
C ASP A 156 -19.26 -2.27 0.05
N LEU A 157 -18.31 -2.29 0.99
CA LEU A 157 -17.42 -1.16 1.27
C LEU A 157 -16.42 -0.96 0.14
N THR A 158 -15.91 0.27 0.02
CA THR A 158 -14.74 0.55 -0.84
C THR A 158 -13.56 -0.33 -0.42
N ASN A 159 -12.65 -0.62 -1.35
CA ASN A 159 -11.53 -1.51 -1.06
C ASN A 159 -10.67 -1.00 0.11
N GLU A 160 -10.40 0.31 0.15
CA GLU A 160 -9.68 0.94 1.26
C GLU A 160 -10.45 0.81 2.58
N ARG A 161 -11.77 1.11 2.58
CA ARG A 161 -12.56 1.01 3.80
C ARG A 161 -12.68 -0.43 4.30
N PHE A 162 -12.79 -1.40 3.39
CA PHE A 162 -12.76 -2.82 3.73
C PHE A 162 -11.49 -3.18 4.51
N VAL A 163 -10.31 -2.78 4.01
CA VAL A 163 -9.03 -3.10 4.68
C VAL A 163 -8.88 -2.38 6.02
N ILE A 164 -9.35 -1.14 6.15
CA ILE A 164 -9.36 -0.41 7.43
C ILE A 164 -10.23 -1.14 8.47
N GLU A 165 -11.45 -1.55 8.09
CA GLU A 165 -12.35 -2.29 8.98
C GLU A 165 -11.76 -3.65 9.38
N MET A 166 -11.10 -4.33 8.44
CA MET A 166 -10.35 -5.56 8.72
C MET A 166 -9.24 -5.33 9.74
N CYS A 167 -8.48 -4.24 9.63
CA CYS A 167 -7.42 -3.93 10.59
C CYS A 167 -7.99 -3.73 12.00
N ILE A 168 -9.10 -2.99 12.12
CA ILE A 168 -9.78 -2.76 13.40
C ILE A 168 -10.22 -4.09 14.03
N ASN A 169 -10.85 -4.96 13.24
CA ASN A 169 -11.46 -6.19 13.78
C ASN A 169 -10.45 -7.30 14.06
N LEU A 170 -9.36 -7.31 13.32
CA LEU A 170 -8.23 -8.20 13.57
C LEU A 170 -7.24 -7.58 14.58
N ASN A 171 -7.54 -6.44 15.21
CA ASN A 171 -6.63 -5.78 16.14
C ASN A 171 -5.21 -5.57 15.54
N ILE A 172 -5.17 -5.20 14.27
CA ILE A 172 -3.95 -4.82 13.55
C ILE A 172 -3.78 -3.32 13.73
N LYS A 173 -2.63 -2.90 14.25
CA LYS A 173 -2.33 -1.49 14.51
C LYS A 173 -2.15 -0.74 13.19
N LEU A 174 -3.07 0.17 12.88
CA LEU A 174 -2.94 1.15 11.80
C LEU A 174 -1.84 2.17 12.11
#